data_AF-A2DCU7-F1
#
_entry.id   AF-A2DCU7-F1
#
_cell.length_a   1.000
_cell.length_b   1.000
_cell.length_c   1.000
_cell.angle_alpha   90.00
_cell.angle_beta   90.00
_cell.angle_gamma   90.00
#
_symmetry.space_group_name_H-M   'P 1'
#
loop_
_entity.id
_entity.type
_entity.pdbx_description
1 polymer ?
#
loop_
_entity_poly.entity_id
_entity_poly.type
_entity_poly.pdbx_seq_one_letter_code
_entity_poly.pdbx_strand_id
1 'polypeptide(L)'
;MDDRIDSPSGNDSFKTSIMKFLEEAEGLEEFKLSKMCEKFNFQRRRFYDVINVLETIGCCQHESVDTIKWIGKDNITQTLNKIAIANGVENELIKLKEIIPKEKCDTIGKITQLCLLLFLALKRQTLNIRQIAVYLSRGKNITKTILCKLYQITFILSAASVLEKTNAPCEVKLCDKYFNCVSDPDGTMNKYSINSLLISRTKNNEPFIDLRRKEFEKYCKYVAMKQVVTDHPKKVRKILV
;
A
#
# COMPACT_ATOMS: atom_id res chain seq x y z
N MET A 1 12.24 -15.36 -39.48
CA MET A 1 12.99 -14.91 -38.29
C MET A 1 12.79 -13.43 -38.23
N ASP A 2 11.80 -12.99 -37.47
CA ASP A 2 11.44 -11.58 -37.34
C ASP A 2 11.28 -11.33 -35.84
N ASP A 3 12.41 -11.00 -35.21
CA ASP A 3 12.50 -10.66 -33.80
C ASP A 3 11.87 -9.27 -33.60
N ARG A 4 10.59 -9.25 -33.22
CA ARG A 4 9.98 -8.08 -32.60
C ARG A 4 10.55 -7.93 -31.20
N ILE A 5 11.61 -7.13 -31.08
CA ILE A 5 12.02 -6.56 -29.80
C ILE A 5 10.90 -5.59 -29.40
N ASP A 6 9.98 -6.08 -28.57
CA ASP A 6 9.00 -5.23 -27.89
C ASP A 6 9.77 -4.18 -27.09
N SER A 7 9.62 -2.92 -27.50
CA SER A 7 10.16 -1.79 -26.76
C SER A 7 9.50 -1.77 -25.37
N PRO A 8 10.28 -1.58 -24.28
CA PRO A 8 9.73 -1.63 -22.95
C PRO A 8 8.66 -0.55 -22.81
N SER A 9 7.47 -0.96 -22.39
CA SER A 9 6.34 -0.06 -22.18
C SER A 9 6.79 1.12 -21.31
N GLY A 10 6.32 2.35 -21.57
CA GLY A 10 6.77 3.54 -20.83
C GLY A 10 6.65 3.40 -19.30
N ASN A 11 5.74 2.55 -18.80
CA ASN A 11 5.64 2.21 -17.38
C ASN A 11 6.81 1.36 -16.88
N ASP A 12 7.33 0.43 -17.68
CA ASP A 12 8.49 -0.39 -17.28
C ASP A 12 9.77 0.46 -17.22
N SER A 13 9.88 1.48 -18.08
CA SER A 13 10.98 2.45 -18.01
C SER A 13 10.96 3.22 -16.68
N PHE A 14 9.79 3.70 -16.24
CA PHE A 14 9.65 4.42 -14.98
C PHE A 14 9.90 3.51 -13.77
N LYS A 15 9.43 2.26 -13.80
CA LYS A 15 9.71 1.27 -12.73
C LYS A 15 11.22 1.05 -12.62
N THR A 16 11.87 0.85 -13.75
CA THR A 16 13.31 0.61 -13.84
C THR A 16 14.10 1.80 -13.30
N SER A 17 13.70 3.04 -13.60
CA SER A 17 14.31 4.23 -13.01
C SER A 17 14.17 4.27 -11.49
N ILE A 18 13.01 3.89 -10.93
CA ILE A 18 12.83 3.82 -9.47
C ILE A 18 13.73 2.75 -8.86
N MET A 19 13.82 1.56 -9.48
CA MET A 19 14.67 0.48 -8.98
C MET A 19 16.16 0.90 -8.96
N LYS A 20 16.65 1.50 -10.05
CA LYS A 20 18.02 2.02 -10.13
C LYS A 20 18.27 3.14 -9.10
N PHE A 21 17.31 4.04 -8.94
CA PHE A 21 17.38 5.08 -7.90
C PHE A 21 17.48 4.46 -6.50
N LEU A 22 16.66 3.45 -6.20
CA LEU A 22 16.67 2.77 -4.90
C LEU A 22 17.95 1.97 -4.66
N GLU A 23 18.62 1.48 -5.69
CA GLU A 23 19.93 0.83 -5.54
C GLU A 23 21.02 1.85 -5.23
N GLU A 24 21.01 3.00 -5.91
CA GLU A 24 21.97 4.08 -5.66
C GLU A 24 21.74 4.76 -4.31
N ALA A 25 20.48 4.94 -3.90
CA ALA A 25 20.13 5.58 -2.64
C ALA A 25 20.64 4.79 -1.43
N GLU A 26 20.70 3.45 -1.49
CA GLU A 26 21.26 2.63 -0.39
C GLU A 26 22.76 2.88 -0.14
N GLY A 27 23.48 3.43 -1.11
CA GLY A 27 24.89 3.81 -0.96
C GLY A 27 25.10 5.24 -0.47
N LEU A 28 24.04 6.01 -0.24
CA LEU A 28 24.09 7.43 0.08
C LEU A 28 23.45 7.70 1.45
N GLU A 29 24.07 8.52 2.28
CA GLU A 29 23.43 8.99 3.53
C GLU A 29 22.43 10.13 3.26
N GLU A 30 22.77 11.00 2.31
CA GLU A 30 21.94 12.14 1.90
C GLU A 30 22.01 12.35 0.39
N PHE A 31 20.93 12.88 -0.19
CA PHE A 31 20.93 13.31 -1.58
C PHE A 31 19.97 14.47 -1.83
N LYS A 32 20.29 15.24 -2.89
CA LYS A 32 19.44 16.33 -3.37
C LYS A 32 18.42 15.84 -4.39
N LEU A 33 17.15 16.21 -4.24
CA LEU A 33 16.10 15.78 -5.18
C LEU A 33 16.39 16.27 -6.59
N SER A 34 16.82 17.52 -6.74
CA SER A 34 17.11 18.11 -8.06
C SER A 34 18.16 17.31 -8.83
N LYS A 35 19.25 16.91 -8.17
CA LYS A 35 20.32 16.11 -8.77
C LYS A 35 19.83 14.72 -9.19
N MET A 36 19.01 14.09 -8.36
CA MET A 36 18.44 12.78 -8.67
C MET A 36 17.38 12.84 -9.78
N CYS A 37 16.60 13.92 -9.85
CA CYS A 37 15.63 14.14 -10.93
C CYS A 37 16.33 14.22 -12.29
N GLU A 38 17.42 14.96 -12.39
CA GLU A 38 18.21 15.09 -13.63
C GLU A 38 18.85 13.76 -14.01
N LYS A 39 19.47 13.07 -13.03
CA LYS A 39 20.20 11.82 -13.29
C LYS A 39 19.30 10.68 -13.77
N PHE A 40 18.12 10.50 -13.17
CA PHE A 40 17.20 9.41 -13.51
C PHE A 40 16.09 9.85 -14.48
N ASN A 41 16.17 11.09 -14.99
CA ASN A 41 15.18 11.71 -15.87
C ASN A 41 13.76 11.66 -15.30
N PHE A 42 13.62 11.92 -14.00
CA PHE A 42 12.33 11.99 -13.34
C PHE A 42 11.67 13.34 -13.55
N GLN A 43 10.37 13.32 -13.86
CA GLN A 43 9.54 14.50 -13.67
C GLN A 43 9.47 14.83 -12.17
N ARG A 44 9.88 16.05 -11.78
CA ARG A 44 9.89 16.50 -10.37
C ARG A 44 8.60 16.14 -9.63
N ARG A 45 7.44 16.42 -10.24
CA ARG A 45 6.14 16.10 -9.63
C ARG A 45 5.99 14.62 -9.29
N ARG A 46 6.41 13.72 -10.19
CA ARG A 46 6.34 12.27 -9.97
C ARG A 46 7.35 11.79 -8.94
N PHE A 47 8.53 12.41 -8.90
CA PHE A 47 9.55 12.06 -7.92
C PHE A 47 9.10 12.39 -6.50
N TYR A 48 8.41 13.52 -6.27
CA TYR A 48 7.81 13.81 -4.96
C TYR A 48 6.79 12.74 -4.53
N ASP A 49 6.01 12.17 -5.45
CA ASP A 49 5.10 11.07 -5.11
C ASP A 49 5.87 9.82 -4.67
N VAL A 50 7.01 9.52 -5.32
CA VAL A 50 7.91 8.42 -4.93
C VAL A 50 8.48 8.67 -3.52
N ILE A 51 9.07 9.83 -3.29
CA ILE A 51 9.67 10.18 -2.00
C ILE A 51 8.62 10.17 -0.88
N ASN A 52 7.44 10.75 -1.09
CA ASN A 52 6.37 10.74 -0.09
C ASN A 52 5.94 9.31 0.29
N VAL A 53 5.92 8.38 -0.67
CA VAL A 53 5.63 6.96 -0.41
C VAL A 53 6.78 6.31 0.36
N LEU A 54 8.03 6.55 -0.04
CA LEU A 54 9.23 6.02 0.61
C LEU A 54 9.41 6.55 2.05
N GLU A 55 9.09 7.82 2.28
CA GLU A 55 9.07 8.44 3.60
C GLU A 55 8.00 7.81 4.49
N THR A 56 6.81 7.56 3.94
CA THR A 56 5.71 6.93 4.71
C THR A 56 6.08 5.51 5.17
N ILE A 57 6.83 4.76 4.36
CA ILE A 57 7.32 3.42 4.75
C ILE A 57 8.60 3.48 5.59
N GLY A 58 9.20 4.65 5.79
CA GLY A 58 10.37 4.85 6.64
C GLY A 58 11.72 4.64 5.97
N CYS A 59 11.79 4.60 4.63
CA CYS A 59 13.07 4.49 3.91
C CYS A 59 13.91 5.76 3.97
N CYS A 60 13.26 6.91 4.08
CA CYS A 60 13.92 8.21 4.01
C CYS A 60 13.15 9.26 4.81
N GLN A 61 13.78 10.41 5.05
CA GLN A 61 13.19 11.54 5.76
C GLN A 61 13.60 12.86 5.08
N HIS A 62 12.67 13.81 4.97
CA HIS A 62 13.00 15.16 4.54
C HIS A 62 13.83 15.87 5.61
N GLU A 63 15.01 16.36 5.23
CA GLU A 63 15.83 17.24 6.06
C GLU A 63 15.65 18.71 5.66
N SER A 64 15.50 18.96 4.35
CA SER A 64 15.12 20.27 3.81
C SER A 64 14.26 20.14 2.55
N VAL A 65 13.87 21.26 1.94
CA VAL A 65 12.98 21.29 0.76
C VAL A 65 13.55 20.49 -0.43
N ASP A 66 14.87 20.48 -0.60
CA ASP A 66 15.55 19.77 -1.70
C ASP A 66 16.48 18.65 -1.21
N THR A 67 16.61 18.41 0.10
CA THR A 67 17.55 17.41 0.65
C THR A 67 16.80 16.34 1.43
N ILE A 68 17.09 15.09 1.08
CA ILE A 68 16.53 13.90 1.72
C ILE A 68 17.66 13.14 2.38
N LYS A 69 17.43 12.74 3.62
CA LYS A 69 18.24 11.78 4.34
C LYS A 69 17.73 10.37 4.06
N TRP A 70 18.61 9.49 3.63
CA TRP A 70 18.30 8.08 3.43
C TRP A 70 18.58 7.30 4.72
N ILE A 71 17.62 6.48 5.14
CA ILE A 71 17.73 5.66 6.36
C ILE A 71 18.01 4.20 5.97
N GLY A 72 17.42 3.73 4.87
CA GLY A 72 17.58 2.37 4.36
C GLY A 72 16.27 1.56 4.36
N LYS A 73 16.22 0.52 3.53
CA LYS A 73 15.09 -0.42 3.48
C LYS A 73 14.89 -1.22 4.77
N ASP A 74 15.93 -1.39 5.58
CA ASP A 74 15.84 -2.17 6.82
C ASP A 74 14.92 -1.50 7.86
N ASN A 75 14.73 -0.18 7.77
CA ASN A 75 13.83 0.55 8.67
C ASN A 75 12.33 0.37 8.33
N ILE A 76 12.00 -0.25 7.20
CA ILE A 76 10.60 -0.48 6.79
C ILE A 76 9.87 -1.33 7.82
N THR A 77 10.49 -2.40 8.29
CA THR A 77 9.91 -3.32 9.28
C THR A 77 9.60 -2.62 10.61
N GLN A 78 10.57 -1.87 11.12
CA GLN A 78 10.41 -1.07 12.34
C GLN A 78 9.29 -0.05 12.20
N THR A 79 9.19 0.60 11.04
CA THR A 79 8.17 1.62 10.77
C THR A 79 6.78 1.00 10.67
N LEU A 80 6.64 -0.15 10.02
CA LEU A 80 5.39 -0.91 9.98
C LEU A 80 4.94 -1.34 11.38
N ASN A 81 5.86 -1.81 12.23
CA ASN A 81 5.56 -2.16 13.62
C ASN A 81 5.13 -0.94 14.45
N LYS A 82 5.84 0.18 14.32
CA LYS A 82 5.43 1.45 14.96
C LYS A 82 4.04 1.88 14.53
N ILE A 83 3.73 1.79 13.23
CA ILE A 83 2.41 2.12 12.69
C ILE A 83 1.33 1.17 13.24
N ALA A 84 1.61 -0.13 13.34
CA ALA A 84 0.68 -1.11 13.89
C ALA A 84 0.36 -0.85 15.37
N ILE A 85 1.39 -0.63 16.18
CA ILE A 85 1.28 -0.35 17.62
C ILE A 85 0.56 0.97 17.86
N ALA A 86 0.94 2.03 17.14
CA ALA A 86 0.34 3.36 17.29
C ALA A 86 -1.16 3.39 16.98
N ASN A 87 -1.63 2.53 16.06
CA ASN A 87 -3.05 2.43 15.70
C ASN A 87 -3.78 1.32 16.47
N GLY A 88 -3.12 0.67 17.43
CA GLY A 88 -3.70 -0.37 18.26
C GLY A 88 -4.22 -1.57 17.46
N VAL A 89 -3.52 -1.96 16.38
CA VAL A 89 -3.95 -3.06 15.51
C VAL A 89 -4.13 -4.37 16.28
N GLU A 90 -3.34 -4.58 17.33
CA GLU A 90 -3.40 -5.76 18.20
C GLU A 90 -4.45 -5.66 19.31
N ASN A 91 -5.08 -4.49 19.51
CA ASN A 91 -6.10 -4.33 20.53
C ASN A 91 -7.44 -4.88 20.04
N GLU A 92 -7.96 -5.88 20.76
CA GLU A 92 -9.22 -6.59 20.46
C GLU A 92 -10.45 -5.66 20.48
N LEU A 93 -10.43 -4.59 21.28
CA LEU A 93 -11.59 -3.72 21.49
C LEU A 93 -11.80 -2.70 20.35
N ILE A 94 -10.75 -2.43 19.56
CA ILE A 94 -10.78 -1.39 18.54
C ILE A 94 -11.37 -1.94 17.24
N LYS A 95 -12.43 -1.29 16.74
CA LYS A 95 -13.08 -1.68 15.47
C LYS A 95 -12.27 -1.21 14.27
N LEU A 96 -12.45 -1.86 13.11
CA LEU A 96 -11.74 -1.49 11.88
C LEU A 96 -11.98 -0.01 11.49
N LYS A 97 -13.16 0.54 11.83
CA LYS A 97 -13.52 1.94 11.58
C LYS A 97 -12.74 2.95 12.43
N GLU A 98 -12.22 2.52 13.57
CA GLU A 98 -11.45 3.33 14.52
C GLU A 98 -9.96 3.24 14.19
N ILE A 99 -9.47 2.06 13.79
CA ILE A 99 -8.09 1.86 13.27
C ILE A 99 -7.85 2.67 12.00
N ILE A 100 -8.85 2.74 11.12
CA ILE A 100 -8.77 3.46 9.85
C ILE A 100 -9.72 4.65 9.93
N PRO A 101 -9.31 5.82 10.47
CA PRO A 101 -10.22 6.93 10.72
C PRO A 101 -10.90 7.47 9.44
N LYS A 102 -12.05 8.14 9.59
CA LYS A 102 -12.84 8.74 8.48
C LYS A 102 -12.19 9.97 7.83
N GLU A 103 -10.95 10.28 8.19
CA GLU A 103 -10.29 11.52 7.83
C GLU A 103 -10.18 11.71 6.30
N LYS A 104 -9.98 12.95 5.90
CA LYS A 104 -9.77 13.28 4.48
C LYS A 104 -8.49 12.62 3.99
N CYS A 105 -8.66 11.65 3.10
CA CYS A 105 -7.56 10.93 2.45
C CYS A 105 -7.10 11.70 1.21
N ASP A 106 -6.49 12.87 1.43
CA ASP A 106 -6.14 13.77 0.32
C ASP A 106 -4.66 13.59 -0.11
N THR A 107 -3.78 13.24 0.81
CA THR A 107 -2.33 13.08 0.56
C THR A 107 -1.96 11.64 0.21
N ILE A 108 -1.02 11.47 -0.74
CA ILE A 108 -0.54 10.15 -1.17
C ILE A 108 0.05 9.35 0.01
N GLY A 109 0.84 9.99 0.88
CA GLY A 109 1.40 9.35 2.08
C GLY A 109 0.33 8.82 3.03
N LYS A 110 -0.73 9.58 3.30
CA LYS A 110 -1.83 9.10 4.16
C LYS A 110 -2.53 7.88 3.55
N ILE A 111 -2.75 7.87 2.23
CA ILE A 111 -3.33 6.71 1.54
C ILE A 111 -2.38 5.50 1.64
N THR A 112 -1.07 5.69 1.50
CA THR A 112 -0.06 4.64 1.68
C THR A 112 -0.12 4.07 3.09
N GLN A 113 -0.12 4.91 4.12
CA GLN A 113 -0.20 4.48 5.52
C GLN A 113 -1.47 3.68 5.80
N LEU A 114 -2.64 4.17 5.34
CA LEU A 114 -3.91 3.48 5.52
C LEU A 114 -4.00 2.17 4.73
N CYS A 115 -3.38 2.13 3.54
CA CYS A 115 -3.27 0.92 2.74
C CYS A 115 -2.48 -0.16 3.51
N LEU A 116 -1.30 0.20 4.03
CA LEU A 116 -0.47 -0.69 4.84
C LEU A 116 -1.17 -1.12 6.12
N LEU A 117 -1.79 -0.18 6.85
CA LEU A 117 -2.61 -0.49 8.03
C LEU A 117 -3.72 -1.50 7.74
N LEU A 118 -4.32 -1.45 6.55
CA LEU A 118 -5.36 -2.40 6.18
C LEU A 118 -4.82 -3.82 5.96
N PHE A 119 -3.62 -3.97 5.38
CA PHE A 119 -2.94 -5.27 5.33
C PHE A 119 -2.69 -5.84 6.73
N LEU A 120 -2.22 -4.99 7.64
CA LEU A 120 -1.92 -5.37 9.02
C LEU A 120 -3.19 -5.69 9.83
N ALA A 121 -4.21 -4.83 9.75
CA ALA A 121 -5.45 -4.98 10.50
C ALA A 121 -6.29 -6.20 10.08
N LEU A 122 -6.22 -6.58 8.80
CA LEU A 122 -6.90 -7.77 8.29
C LEU A 122 -6.04 -9.04 8.44
N LYS A 123 -4.76 -8.92 8.80
CA LYS A 123 -3.74 -9.97 8.72
C LYS A 123 -3.93 -10.82 7.44
N ARG A 124 -4.06 -10.15 6.29
CA ARG A 124 -4.20 -10.79 4.97
C ARG A 124 -3.01 -10.41 4.12
N GLN A 125 -2.38 -11.43 3.52
CA GLN A 125 -1.21 -11.22 2.69
C GLN A 125 -1.58 -10.64 1.32
N THR A 126 -2.78 -10.96 0.81
CA THR A 126 -3.28 -10.41 -0.45
C THR A 126 -4.52 -9.55 -0.25
N LEU A 127 -4.60 -8.43 -0.97
CA LEU A 127 -5.78 -7.57 -0.99
C LEU A 127 -6.03 -7.03 -2.39
N ASN A 128 -7.31 -6.77 -2.69
CA ASN A 128 -7.73 -6.16 -3.94
C ASN A 128 -7.74 -4.63 -3.84
N ILE A 129 -7.02 -3.95 -4.73
CA ILE A 129 -6.88 -2.48 -4.75
C ILE A 129 -8.25 -1.79 -4.85
N ARG A 130 -9.21 -2.36 -5.58
CA ARG A 130 -10.56 -1.78 -5.72
C ARG A 130 -11.32 -1.82 -4.39
N GLN A 131 -11.22 -2.93 -3.65
CA GLN A 131 -11.85 -3.06 -2.35
C GLN A 131 -11.24 -2.07 -1.34
N ILE A 132 -9.91 -1.90 -1.37
CA ILE A 132 -9.21 -0.90 -0.56
C ILE A 132 -9.72 0.50 -0.91
N ALA A 133 -9.78 0.86 -2.19
CA ALA A 133 -10.26 2.18 -2.63
C ALA A 133 -11.70 2.45 -2.18
N VAL A 134 -12.59 1.48 -2.32
CA VAL A 134 -13.98 1.57 -1.87
C VAL A 134 -14.05 1.76 -0.36
N TYR A 135 -13.29 0.99 0.41
CA TYR A 135 -13.26 1.10 1.86
C TYR A 135 -12.72 2.46 2.33
N LEU A 136 -11.60 2.93 1.78
CA LEU A 136 -11.00 4.23 2.11
C LEU A 136 -11.89 5.41 1.68
N SER A 137 -12.60 5.30 0.56
CA SER A 137 -13.52 6.34 0.10
C SER A 137 -14.74 6.53 1.02
N ARG A 138 -15.08 5.49 1.80
CA ARG A 138 -16.29 5.40 2.63
C ARG A 138 -17.58 5.85 1.92
N GLY A 139 -17.68 5.59 0.60
CA GLY A 139 -18.86 5.93 -0.21
C GLY A 139 -18.92 7.37 -0.72
N LYS A 140 -17.82 8.13 -0.65
CA LYS A 140 -17.71 9.45 -1.28
C LYS A 140 -17.42 9.34 -2.79
N ASN A 141 -17.76 10.38 -3.56
CA ASN A 141 -17.48 10.48 -5.01
C ASN A 141 -15.98 10.56 -5.37
N ILE A 142 -15.07 10.39 -4.41
CA ILE A 142 -13.60 10.42 -4.58
C ILE A 142 -12.98 9.04 -4.81
N THR A 143 -13.79 7.98 -4.88
CA THR A 143 -13.32 6.59 -5.05
C THR A 143 -12.38 6.44 -6.25
N LYS A 144 -12.71 7.07 -7.38
CA LYS A 144 -11.87 7.04 -8.60
C LYS A 144 -10.50 7.69 -8.38
N THR A 145 -10.46 8.81 -7.68
CA THR A 145 -9.22 9.54 -7.36
C THR A 145 -8.33 8.74 -6.41
N ILE A 146 -8.91 8.13 -5.36
CA ILE A 146 -8.19 7.26 -4.44
C ILE A 146 -7.67 6.02 -5.17
N LEU A 147 -8.48 5.42 -6.05
CA LEU A 147 -8.08 4.27 -6.84
C LEU A 147 -6.89 4.59 -7.75
N CYS A 148 -6.90 5.74 -8.43
CA CYS A 148 -5.78 6.19 -9.26
C CYS A 148 -4.50 6.37 -8.42
N LYS A 149 -4.60 7.01 -7.24
CA LYS A 149 -3.48 7.16 -6.31
C LYS A 149 -2.97 5.81 -5.80
N LEU A 150 -3.85 4.85 -5.49
CA LEU A 150 -3.46 3.51 -5.06
C LEU A 150 -2.71 2.74 -6.15
N TYR A 151 -3.07 2.88 -7.42
CA TYR A 151 -2.28 2.29 -8.51
C TYR A 151 -0.85 2.87 -8.56
N GLN A 152 -0.70 4.18 -8.33
CA GLN A 152 0.62 4.80 -8.26
C GLN A 152 1.41 4.29 -7.04
N ILE A 153 0.78 4.22 -5.87
CA ILE A 153 1.40 3.71 -4.64
C ILE A 153 1.84 2.25 -4.82
N THR A 154 0.96 1.38 -5.34
CA THR A 154 1.29 -0.04 -5.56
C THR A 154 2.40 -0.23 -6.56
N PHE A 155 2.47 0.62 -7.59
CA PHE A 155 3.58 0.63 -8.52
C PHE A 155 4.92 1.00 -7.84
N ILE A 156 4.93 2.05 -7.02
CA ILE A 156 6.13 2.50 -6.27
C ILE A 156 6.56 1.45 -5.24
N LEU A 157 5.62 0.94 -4.44
CA LEU A 157 5.89 -0.10 -3.45
C LEU A 157 6.35 -1.42 -4.09
N SER A 158 5.93 -1.70 -5.33
CA SER A 158 6.43 -2.84 -6.09
C SER A 158 7.86 -2.64 -6.57
N ALA A 159 8.26 -1.41 -6.91
CA ALA A 159 9.66 -1.10 -7.19
C ALA A 159 10.53 -1.17 -5.92
N ALA A 160 9.97 -0.79 -4.76
CA ALA A 160 10.61 -0.93 -3.46
C ALA A 160 10.65 -2.36 -2.90
N SER A 161 10.16 -3.36 -3.64
CA SER A 161 10.06 -4.76 -3.21
C SER A 161 9.26 -4.96 -1.91
N VAL A 162 8.33 -4.05 -1.61
CA VAL A 162 7.38 -4.16 -0.48
C VAL A 162 6.12 -4.92 -0.91
N LEU A 163 5.67 -4.67 -2.14
CA LEU A 163 4.50 -5.33 -2.73
C LEU A 163 4.86 -6.14 -3.98
N GLU A 164 4.34 -7.36 -4.04
CA GLU A 164 4.34 -8.21 -5.23
C GLU A 164 3.02 -8.04 -6.00
N LYS A 165 3.10 -8.08 -7.32
CA LYS A 165 1.91 -8.17 -8.17
C LYS A 165 1.50 -9.63 -8.27
N THR A 166 0.23 -9.92 -8.02
CA THR A 166 -0.34 -11.26 -8.23
C THR A 166 -0.80 -11.42 -9.68
N ASN A 167 -0.97 -12.67 -10.14
CA ASN A 167 -1.51 -12.99 -11.46
C ASN A 167 -2.96 -12.48 -11.66
N ALA A 168 -3.70 -12.25 -10.58
CA ALA A 168 -5.04 -11.69 -10.64
C ALA A 168 -5.01 -10.16 -10.80
N PRO A 169 -5.84 -9.60 -11.70
CA PRO A 169 -5.87 -8.16 -11.93
C PRO A 169 -6.34 -7.42 -10.67
N CYS A 170 -5.65 -6.34 -10.32
CA CYS A 170 -5.93 -5.51 -9.14
C CYS A 170 -5.69 -6.19 -7.80
N GLU A 171 -5.02 -7.35 -7.76
CA GLU A 171 -4.59 -7.98 -6.51
C GLU A 171 -3.10 -7.69 -6.27
N VAL A 172 -2.79 -7.27 -5.04
CA VAL A 172 -1.42 -7.05 -4.60
C VAL A 172 -1.16 -7.88 -3.36
N LYS A 173 0.07 -8.39 -3.29
CA LYS A 173 0.54 -9.26 -2.22
C LYS A 173 1.62 -8.53 -1.44
N LEU A 174 1.53 -8.52 -0.11
CA LEU A 174 2.60 -8.02 0.76
C LEU A 174 3.72 -9.06 0.84
N CYS A 175 4.97 -8.64 0.66
CA CYS A 175 6.12 -9.56 0.74
C CYS A 175 6.20 -10.21 2.13
N ASP A 176 6.59 -11.49 2.14
CA ASP A 176 6.65 -12.33 3.36
C ASP A 176 7.52 -11.72 4.47
N LYS A 177 8.57 -10.98 4.08
CA LYS A 177 9.49 -10.30 5.01
C LYS A 177 8.78 -9.29 5.90
N TYR A 178 7.83 -8.54 5.34
CA TYR A 178 7.12 -7.48 6.05
C TYR A 178 5.84 -7.97 6.72
N PHE A 179 5.23 -9.05 6.21
CA PHE A 179 4.04 -9.65 6.81
C PHE A 179 4.35 -10.35 8.14
N ASN A 180 5.46 -11.10 8.20
CA ASN A 180 5.83 -11.86 9.40
C ASN A 180 6.44 -10.99 10.51
N CYS A 181 7.04 -9.85 10.16
CA CYS A 181 7.72 -8.99 11.14
C CYS A 181 6.77 -8.35 12.18
N VAL A 182 5.48 -8.24 11.86
CA VAL A 182 4.47 -7.71 12.79
C VAL A 182 4.05 -8.76 13.82
N SER A 183 4.35 -10.04 13.59
CA SER A 183 3.96 -11.12 14.50
C SER A 183 4.98 -11.38 15.62
N ASP A 184 6.22 -10.88 15.46
CA ASP A 184 7.35 -11.09 16.37
C ASP A 184 8.12 -9.77 16.56
N PRO A 185 7.84 -8.99 17.62
CA PRO A 185 8.53 -7.74 17.92
C PRO A 185 10.00 -7.92 18.32
N ASP A 186 10.39 -9.12 18.74
CA ASP A 186 11.78 -9.52 18.98
C ASP A 186 12.20 -10.49 17.86
N GLY A 187 13.17 -10.11 17.04
CA GLY A 187 13.75 -10.91 15.95
C GLY A 187 14.49 -12.18 16.41
N THR A 188 14.06 -12.80 17.50
CA THR A 188 14.74 -13.86 18.24
C THR A 188 13.94 -15.18 18.21
N MET A 189 13.03 -15.37 17.26
CA MET A 189 12.44 -16.70 17.02
C MET A 189 13.05 -17.34 15.79
N ASN A 190 14.02 -18.21 16.05
CA ASN A 190 14.51 -19.19 15.09
C ASN A 190 13.30 -19.92 14.49
N LYS A 191 13.08 -19.79 13.18
CA LYS A 191 11.92 -20.32 12.45
C LYS A 191 11.73 -21.84 12.60
N TYR A 192 12.78 -22.53 13.07
CA TYR A 192 12.84 -23.96 13.36
C TYR A 192 12.70 -24.29 14.86
N SER A 193 12.43 -23.30 15.71
CA SER A 193 12.16 -23.54 17.13
C SER A 193 10.81 -24.22 17.29
N ILE A 194 10.79 -25.26 18.12
CA ILE A 194 9.57 -26.00 18.49
C ILE A 194 8.49 -25.03 19.01
N ASN A 195 8.89 -23.95 19.69
CA ASN A 195 7.95 -22.92 20.16
C ASN A 195 7.32 -22.12 19.02
N SER A 196 8.02 -21.83 17.91
CA SER A 196 7.42 -21.15 16.74
C SER A 196 6.35 -22.04 16.07
N LEU A 197 6.59 -23.35 16.00
CA LEU A 197 5.63 -24.32 15.47
C LEU A 197 4.40 -24.46 16.37
N LEU A 198 4.58 -24.41 17.69
CA LEU A 198 3.47 -24.46 18.65
C LEU A 198 2.65 -23.15 18.68
N ILE A 199 3.27 -21.98 18.57
CA ILE A 199 2.58 -20.67 18.49
C ILE A 199 1.83 -20.49 17.16
N SER A 200 2.36 -21.03 16.07
CA SER A 200 1.71 -20.94 14.74
C SER A 200 0.33 -21.60 14.67
N ARG A 201 0.06 -22.60 15.52
CA ARG A 201 -1.26 -23.27 15.58
C ARG A 201 -2.29 -22.48 16.38
N THR A 202 -1.88 -21.66 17.34
CA THR A 202 -2.76 -20.92 18.24
C THR A 202 -3.07 -19.48 17.80
N LYS A 203 -2.16 -18.78 17.11
CA LYS A 203 -2.39 -17.39 16.65
C LYS A 203 -3.39 -17.25 15.47
N ASN A 204 -3.81 -18.36 14.84
CA ASN A 204 -4.65 -18.30 13.63
C ASN A 204 -6.13 -17.97 13.85
N ASN A 205 -6.63 -18.01 15.08
CA ASN A 205 -8.04 -17.77 15.38
C ASN A 205 -8.20 -16.68 16.45
N GLU A 206 -7.69 -15.48 16.18
CA GLU A 206 -8.15 -14.31 16.91
C GLU A 206 -9.54 -13.91 16.38
N PRO A 207 -10.63 -14.17 17.12
CA PRO A 207 -12.00 -14.02 16.62
C PRO A 207 -12.31 -12.58 16.17
N PHE A 208 -11.61 -11.59 16.74
CA PHE A 208 -11.73 -10.19 16.35
C PHE A 208 -11.16 -9.89 14.95
N ILE A 209 -10.16 -10.63 14.48
CA ILE A 209 -9.60 -10.46 13.13
C ILE A 209 -10.60 -10.95 12.10
N ASP A 210 -11.24 -12.10 12.36
CA ASP A 210 -12.29 -12.60 11.50
C ASP A 210 -13.53 -11.71 11.49
N LEU A 211 -13.84 -11.08 12.63
CA LEU A 211 -14.87 -10.05 12.69
C LEU A 211 -14.51 -8.84 11.80
N ARG A 212 -13.29 -8.33 11.89
CA ARG A 212 -12.80 -7.22 11.04
C ARG A 212 -12.82 -7.58 9.55
N ARG A 213 -12.44 -8.81 9.20
CA ARG A 213 -12.52 -9.33 7.81
C ARG A 213 -13.97 -9.36 7.32
N LYS A 214 -14.89 -9.87 8.13
CA LYS A 214 -16.34 -9.87 7.81
C LYS A 214 -16.90 -8.46 7.67
N GLU A 215 -16.50 -7.52 8.54
CA GLU A 215 -16.90 -6.11 8.45
C GLU A 215 -16.42 -5.48 7.14
N PHE A 216 -15.16 -5.69 6.78
CA PHE A 216 -14.57 -5.19 5.53
C PHE A 216 -15.29 -5.73 4.30
N GLU A 217 -15.51 -7.04 4.24
CA GLU A 217 -16.20 -7.69 3.11
C GLU A 217 -17.66 -7.26 3.02
N LYS A 218 -18.37 -7.17 4.15
CA LYS A 218 -19.75 -6.70 4.20
C LYS A 218 -19.85 -5.26 3.70
N TYR A 219 -18.90 -4.40 4.06
CA TYR A 219 -18.85 -3.03 3.58
C TYR A 219 -18.62 -2.96 2.06
N CYS A 220 -17.63 -3.71 1.56
CA CYS A 220 -17.34 -3.74 0.12
C CYS A 220 -18.54 -4.25 -0.70
N LYS A 221 -19.21 -5.31 -0.24
CA LYS A 221 -20.42 -5.86 -0.88
C LYS A 221 -21.58 -4.86 -0.86
N TYR A 222 -21.81 -4.18 0.27
CA TYR A 222 -22.87 -3.19 0.41
C TYR A 222 -22.69 -2.01 -0.55
N VAL A 223 -21.47 -1.48 -0.68
CA VAL A 223 -21.20 -0.38 -1.61
C VAL A 223 -21.29 -0.84 -3.06
N ALA A 224 -20.81 -2.04 -3.38
CA ALA A 224 -20.96 -2.61 -4.72
C ALA A 224 -22.45 -2.74 -5.12
N MET A 225 -23.30 -3.23 -4.20
CA MET A 225 -24.76 -3.30 -4.43
C MET A 225 -25.39 -1.91 -4.61
N LYS A 226 -24.99 -0.91 -3.82
CA LYS A 226 -25.50 0.46 -3.95
C LYS A 226 -25.10 1.13 -5.28
N GLN A 227 -23.88 0.89 -5.76
CA GLN A 227 -23.41 1.44 -7.03
C GLN A 227 -24.17 0.85 -8.23
N VAL A 228 -24.55 -0.44 -8.17
CA VAL A 228 -25.37 -1.10 -9.19
C VAL A 228 -26.79 -0.52 -9.26
N VAL A 229 -27.38 -0.16 -8.11
CA VAL A 229 -28.73 0.43 -8.07
C VAL A 229 -28.76 1.87 -8.60
N THR A 230 -27.67 2.64 -8.46
CA THR A 230 -27.61 4.03 -8.94
C THR A 230 -27.30 4.18 -10.43
N ASP A 231 -26.81 3.13 -11.11
CA ASP A 231 -26.41 3.19 -12.52
C ASP A 231 -27.56 2.89 -13.51
N HIS A 232 -28.81 2.84 -13.02
CA HIS A 232 -30.01 2.77 -13.87
C HIS A 232 -31.04 3.85 -13.49
N PRO A 233 -30.97 5.00 -14.16
CA PRO A 233 -32.17 5.57 -14.75
C PRO A 233 -31.96 5.58 -16.26
N LYS A 234 -32.61 4.63 -16.95
CA LYS A 234 -32.75 4.66 -18.41
C LYS A 234 -33.29 6.05 -18.79
N LYS A 235 -32.51 6.82 -19.53
CA LYS A 235 -32.94 8.05 -20.21
C LYS A 235 -34.12 7.70 -21.12
N VAL A 236 -35.34 7.93 -20.66
CA VAL A 236 -36.51 8.02 -21.54
C VAL A 236 -36.39 9.36 -22.25
N ARG A 237 -35.80 9.36 -23.45
CA ARG A 237 -35.91 10.50 -24.38
C ARG A 237 -37.39 10.60 -24.75
N LYS A 238 -38.09 11.61 -24.22
CA LYS A 238 -39.35 12.08 -24.80
C LYS A 238 -39.03 12.65 -26.18
N ILE A 239 -39.51 11.98 -27.22
CA ILE A 239 -39.63 12.55 -28.56
C ILE A 239 -40.93 13.37 -28.50
N LEU A 240 -40.81 14.70 -28.52
CA LEU A 240 -41.96 15.56 -28.81
C LEU A 240 -42.15 15.58 -30.33
N VAL A 241 -43.36 15.21 -30.75
CA VAL A 241 -43.94 15.48 -32.07
C VAL A 241 -44.57 16.86 -32.04
#